data_AF-A0A383DNT0-F1
#
_entry.id   AF-A0A383DNT0-F1
#
_cell.length_a   1.000
_cell.length_b   1.000
_cell.length_c   1.000
_cell.angle_alpha   90.00
_cell.angle_beta   90.00
_cell.angle_gamma   90.00
#
_symmetry.space_group_name_H-M   'P 1'
#
loop_
_entity.id
_entity.type
_entity.pdbx_description
1 polymer ?
#
loop_
_entity_poly.entity_id
_entity_poly.type
_entity_poly.pdbx_seq_one_letter_code
_entity_poly.pdbx_strand_id
1 'polypeptide(L)' 'MNGIKKPTREEFRKKVAEYFKMLQPLLETYPEDKNFEEIIIYLKKRNARELEKISSGKNPEVEKRYERYIDYG' A
#
# COMPACT_ATOMS: atom_id res chain seq x y z
N MET A 1 -2.43 15.36 1.88
CA MET A 1 -1.21 15.72 1.13
C MET A 1 -0.70 17.03 1.65
N ASN A 2 0.61 17.30 1.64
CA ASN A 2 1.24 18.49 2.24
C ASN A 2 0.89 19.80 1.50
N GLY A 3 -0.40 20.13 1.36
CA GLY A 3 -0.89 21.29 0.61
C GLY A 3 -0.83 21.16 -0.92
N ILE A 4 -0.28 20.07 -1.47
CA ILE A 4 -0.24 19.83 -2.92
C ILE A 4 -1.66 19.49 -3.42
N LYS A 5 -2.27 20.42 -4.14
CA LYS A 5 -3.62 20.26 -4.73
C LYS A 5 -3.63 19.33 -5.94
N LYS A 6 -2.49 19.17 -6.64
CA LYS A 6 -2.38 18.34 -7.85
C LYS A 6 -1.06 17.56 -7.84
N PRO A 7 -0.94 16.47 -7.05
CA PRO A 7 0.26 15.65 -7.05
C PRO A 7 0.45 15.03 -8.44
N THR A 8 1.68 14.72 -8.79
CA THR A 8 1.96 13.78 -9.88
C THR A 8 1.49 12.37 -9.47
N ARG A 9 1.28 11.48 -10.46
CA ARG A 9 0.99 10.05 -10.18
C ARG A 9 2.03 9.42 -9.26
N GLU A 10 3.31 9.73 -9.47
CA GLU A 10 4.40 9.18 -8.67
C GLU A 10 4.34 9.67 -7.21
N GLU A 11 4.12 10.97 -6.98
CA GLU A 11 3.95 11.53 -5.64
C GLU A 11 2.73 10.93 -4.92
N PHE A 12 1.63 10.73 -5.65
CA PHE A 12 0.44 10.06 -5.13
C PHE A 12 0.76 8.62 -4.71
N ARG A 13 1.39 7.83 -5.58
CA ARG A 13 1.79 6.45 -5.29
C ARG A 13 2.75 6.38 -4.11
N LYS A 14 3.74 7.27 -4.05
CA LYS A 14 4.69 7.36 -2.94
C LYS A 14 3.94 7.61 -1.63
N LYS A 15 2.97 8.53 -1.63
CA LYS A 15 2.17 8.82 -0.45
C LYS A 15 1.30 7.65 -0.02
N VAL A 16 0.67 6.97 -0.98
CA VAL A 16 -0.10 5.74 -0.70
C VAL A 16 0.80 4.65 -0.13
N ALA A 17 2.00 4.45 -0.67
CA ALA A 17 2.96 3.48 -0.16
C ALA A 17 3.44 3.82 1.26
N GLU A 18 3.62 5.10 1.60
CA GLU A 18 3.91 5.55 2.97
C GLU A 18 2.81 5.13 3.95
N TYR A 19 1.54 5.41 3.63
CA TYR A 19 0.41 5.00 4.47
C TYR A 19 0.27 3.48 4.53
N PHE A 20 0.49 2.78 3.42
CA PHE A 20 0.40 1.32 3.39
C PHE A 20 1.46 0.68 4.30
N LYS A 21 2.67 1.26 4.38
CA LYS A 21 3.71 0.80 5.32
C LYS A 21 3.33 0.98 6.79
N MET A 22 2.43 1.91 7.12
CA MET A 22 1.91 2.03 8.49
C MET A 22 1.12 0.79 8.94
N LEU A 23 0.70 -0.08 8.01
CA LEU A 23 0.06 -1.36 8.32
C LEU A 23 1.06 -2.48 8.66
N GLN A 24 2.37 -2.27 8.51
CA GLN A 24 3.38 -3.28 8.81
C GLN A 24 3.26 -3.92 10.20
N PRO A 25 2.98 -3.18 11.29
CA PRO A 25 2.81 -3.78 12.61
C PRO A 25 1.67 -4.83 12.69
N LEU A 26 0.68 -4.75 11.80
CA LEU A 26 -0.40 -5.75 11.73
C LEU A 26 0.10 -7.11 11.25
N LEU A 27 1.22 -7.15 10.51
CA LEU A 27 1.85 -8.40 10.07
C LEU A 27 2.54 -9.14 11.23
N GLU A 28 2.77 -8.45 12.34
CA GLU A 28 3.48 -8.93 13.53
C GLU A 28 2.51 -9.23 14.69
N THR A 29 1.20 -9.11 14.47
CA THR A 29 0.18 -9.34 15.50
C THR A 29 -0.04 -10.83 15.78
N TYR A 30 0.29 -11.71 14.84
CA TYR A 30 0.17 -13.15 15.03
C TYR A 30 1.33 -13.69 15.88
N PRO A 31 1.05 -14.59 16.85
CA PRO A 31 2.11 -15.27 17.59
C PRO A 31 3.08 -16.02 16.65
N GLU A 32 4.36 -16.04 16.99
CA GLU A 32 5.39 -16.85 16.31
C GLU A 32 5.27 -18.34 16.68
N ASP A 33 4.09 -18.90 16.46
CA ASP A 33 3.75 -20.30 16.70
C ASP A 33 3.54 -21.02 15.36
N LYS A 34 3.87 -22.32 15.32
CA LYS A 34 3.77 -23.14 14.11
C LYS A 34 2.37 -23.14 13.49
N ASN A 35 1.32 -22.98 14.30
CA ASN A 35 -0.06 -22.93 13.79
C ASN A 35 -0.34 -21.69 12.94
N PHE A 36 0.46 -20.62 13.07
CA PHE A 36 0.30 -19.37 12.32
C PHE A 36 1.38 -19.16 11.25
N GLU A 37 2.35 -20.06 11.11
CA GLU A 37 3.48 -19.89 10.20
C GLU A 37 3.03 -19.63 8.75
N GLU A 38 2.08 -20.43 8.24
CA GLU A 38 1.59 -20.30 6.87
C GLU A 38 0.89 -18.95 6.62
N ILE A 39 0.05 -18.50 7.56
CA ILE A 39 -0.66 -17.22 7.42
C ILE A 39 0.31 -16.04 7.54
N ILE A 40 1.30 -16.10 8.43
CA ILE A 40 2.36 -15.09 8.55
C ILE A 40 3.15 -14.98 7.24
N ILE A 41 3.57 -16.11 6.67
CA ILE A 41 4.28 -16.14 5.37
C ILE A 41 3.41 -15.56 4.25
N TYR A 42 2.13 -15.93 4.19
CA TYR A 42 1.19 -15.41 3.20
C TYR A 42 1.04 -13.89 3.33
N LEU A 43 0.81 -13.38 4.53
CA LEU A 43 0.64 -11.94 4.79
C LEU A 43 1.89 -11.14 4.38
N LYS A 44 3.08 -11.61 4.77
CA LYS A 44 4.35 -10.98 4.37
C LYS A 44 4.51 -10.92 2.84
N LYS A 45 4.28 -12.03 2.15
CA LYS A 45 4.35 -12.12 0.67
C LYS A 45 3.31 -11.21 0.00
N ARG A 46 2.07 -11.21 0.49
CA ARG A 46 0.99 -10.38 -0.04
C ARG A 46 1.28 -8.90 0.14
N ASN A 47 1.71 -8.49 1.33
CA ASN A 47 2.07 -7.11 1.64
C ASN A 47 3.18 -6.58 0.72
N ALA A 48 4.25 -7.36 0.55
CA ALA A 48 5.35 -7.01 -0.35
C ALA A 48 4.87 -6.86 -1.82
N ARG A 49 4.07 -7.81 -2.31
CA ARG A 49 3.51 -7.77 -3.67
C ARG A 49 2.60 -6.56 -3.89
N GLU A 50 1.78 -6.19 -2.91
CA GLU A 50 0.92 -5.02 -3.04
C GLU A 50 1.71 -3.72 -3.03
N LEU A 51 2.74 -3.59 -2.19
CA LEU A 51 3.67 -2.44 -2.23
C LEU A 51 4.35 -2.30 -3.59
N GLU A 52 4.83 -3.41 -4.17
CA GLU A 52 5.43 -3.43 -5.51
C GLU A 52 4.45 -2.97 -6.60
N LYS A 53 3.20 -3.44 -6.55
CA LYS A 53 2.17 -2.99 -7.51
C LYS A 53 1.88 -1.51 -7.37
N ILE A 54 1.82 -0.98 -6.14
CA ILE A 54 1.58 0.44 -5.89
C ILE A 54 2.73 1.27 -6.46
N SER A 55 3.98 0.92 -6.14
CA SER A 55 5.15 1.68 -6.61
C SER A 55 5.35 1.61 -8.13
N SER A 56 5.08 0.45 -8.74
CA SER A 56 5.19 0.26 -10.19
C SER A 56 3.99 0.73 -11.01
N GLY A 57 2.94 1.27 -10.37
CA GLY A 57 1.72 1.73 -11.06
C GLY A 57 0.84 0.61 -11.62
N LYS A 58 0.99 -0.61 -11.09
CA LYS A 58 0.23 -1.80 -11.48
C LYS A 58 -0.93 -2.10 -10.52
N ASN A 59 -1.20 -1.23 -9.55
CA ASN A 59 -2.35 -1.35 -8.65
C ASN A 59 -3.53 -0.56 -9.23
N PRO A 60 -4.53 -1.21 -9.85
CA PRO A 60 -5.61 -0.51 -10.56
C PRO A 60 -6.49 0.34 -9.65
N GLU A 61 -6.65 -0.03 -8.38
CA GLU A 61 -7.43 0.75 -7.43
C GLU A 61 -6.72 2.05 -7.05
N VAL A 62 -5.39 2.02 -6.87
CA VAL A 62 -4.60 3.23 -6.61
C VAL A 62 -4.61 4.17 -7.82
N GLU A 63 -4.44 3.63 -9.03
CA GLU A 63 -4.51 4.47 -10.25
C GLU A 63 -5.89 5.08 -10.42
N LYS A 64 -6.97 4.31 -10.21
CA LYS A 64 -8.34 4.82 -10.25
C LYS A 64 -8.59 5.91 -9.21
N ARG A 65 -8.01 5.77 -8.00
CA ARG A 65 -8.12 6.79 -6.95
C ARG A 65 -7.33 8.05 -7.26
N TYR A 66 -6.19 7.93 -7.95
CA TYR A 66 -5.48 9.09 -8.44
C TYR A 66 -6.33 9.90 -9.43
N GLU A 67 -6.94 9.25 -10.44
CA GLU A 67 -7.78 9.97 -11.42
C GLU A 67 -8.91 10.73 -10.70
N ARG A 68 -9.60 10.09 -9.74
CA ARG A 68 -10.62 10.76 -8.92
C ARG A 68 -10.07 11.90 -8.08
N TYR A 69 -8.86 11.76 -7.54
CA TYR A 69 -8.22 12.82 -6.76
C TYR A 69 -7.91 14.04 -7.63
N ILE A 70 -7.53 13.86 -8.89
CA ILE A 70 -7.30 14.98 -9.81
C ILE A 70 -8.62 15.66 -10.22
N ASP A 71 -9.67 14.87 -10.42
CA ASP A 71 -10.99 15.38 -10.82
C ASP A 71 -11.69 16.16 -9.69
N TYR A 72 -11.53 15.71 -8.43
CA TYR A 72 -12.35 16.18 -7.30
C TYR A 72 -11.56 16.63 -6.05
N GLY A 73 -10.24 16.45 -6.00
CA GLY A 73 -9.39 16.66 -4.83
C GLY A 73 -8.68 18.01 -4.76
#